data_AF-A0A936T614-F1
#
_entry.id   AF-A0A936T614-F1
#
_cell.length_a   1.000
_cell.length_b   1.000
_cell.length_c   1.000
_cell.angle_alpha   90.00
_cell.angle_beta   90.00
_cell.angle_gamma   90.00
#
_symmetry.space_group_name_H-M   'P 1'
#
loop_
_entity.id
_entity.type
_entity.pdbx_description
1 polymer ?
#
loop_
_entity_poly.entity_id
_entity_poly.type
_entity_poly.pdbx_seq_one_letter_code
_entity_poly.pdbx_strand_id
1 'polypeptide(L)'
;MVFWFVTLYLLLSIGIGLFAATRVQNSKDFAVAGRSLPLPVVIATVFATWFGAEAVLGISATFVKEGLRGVVADPFGSSMCLVLAGLFFAPRLYRLNLLTVGDYYRYRYNRTVEVLCTLCIVASYVGWVAAQFKVLGLVLNVVTEGVVSQSVGIIIGAAIVLTYTTFGGMFSVAVLDFVQISVIMGGLLYIATIVGDLAGGVPAVITHAAEAGKLDLFPAPTLVEWIPFLGAWMTMMLGSIPQQDVFQRITSAKNEQTAVRGALLGAGLYFTFCFVPMFLAYSATLVDPAKFGALMERDSQLVLPTLIVQHTPMVAQVIFFGALLSAVMSCSSATLLAPSVTLSENVLKPLFHNVNDSEFLRLMRIVLVAFASLVLVIALWSDATIYKLVVSTYKVTLVAAFIPLFAGLYWKRATAQGACCAIVAGLMSWLLLELVSEPTDVWPPQLVGFVVAGAGMIIGSLLPSLTAQHKTPLRRAEGK
;
A
#
# COMPACT_ATOMS: atom_id res chain seq x y z
N MET A 1 1.90 -13.82 -29.23
CA MET A 1 1.69 -12.42 -29.67
C MET A 1 1.40 -11.47 -28.49
N VAL A 2 0.52 -11.82 -27.54
CA VAL A 2 0.25 -11.01 -26.32
C VAL A 2 1.53 -10.62 -25.59
N PHE A 3 2.46 -11.56 -25.41
CA PHE A 3 3.79 -11.32 -24.83
C PHE A 3 4.55 -10.16 -25.47
N TRP A 4 4.52 -10.01 -26.79
CA TRP A 4 5.26 -8.95 -27.48
C TRP A 4 4.66 -7.57 -27.24
N PHE A 5 3.33 -7.46 -27.24
CA PHE A 5 2.65 -6.20 -26.89
C PHE A 5 2.87 -5.82 -25.43
N VAL A 6 2.82 -6.80 -24.53
CA VAL A 6 3.15 -6.61 -23.12
C VAL A 6 4.60 -6.14 -22.96
N THR A 7 5.54 -6.76 -23.68
CA THR A 7 6.95 -6.36 -23.65
C THR A 7 7.14 -4.94 -24.17
N LEU A 8 6.48 -4.57 -25.28
CA LEU A 8 6.50 -3.21 -25.80
C LEU A 8 5.95 -2.21 -24.78
N TYR A 9 4.84 -2.54 -24.12
CA TYR A 9 4.26 -1.71 -23.06
C TYR A 9 5.23 -1.49 -21.89
N LEU A 10 5.91 -2.56 -21.44
CA LEU A 10 6.92 -2.49 -20.39
C LEU A 10 8.10 -1.60 -20.82
N LEU A 11 8.61 -1.78 -22.05
CA LEU A 11 9.71 -0.96 -22.57
C LEU A 11 9.33 0.52 -22.67
N LEU A 12 8.11 0.84 -23.12
CA LEU A 12 7.60 2.21 -23.16
C LEU A 12 7.51 2.81 -21.75
N SER A 13 6.98 2.04 -20.79
CA SER A 13 6.88 2.49 -19.39
C SER A 13 8.27 2.74 -18.78
N ILE A 14 9.22 1.82 -18.97
CA ILE A 14 10.61 2.00 -18.54
C ILE A 14 11.22 3.23 -19.21
N GLY A 15 10.99 3.41 -20.52
CA GLY A 15 11.50 4.56 -21.27
C GLY A 15 10.99 5.90 -20.74
N ILE A 16 9.69 6.00 -20.45
CA ILE A 16 9.10 7.19 -19.83
C ILE A 16 9.72 7.45 -18.45
N GLY A 17 9.88 6.40 -17.64
CA GLY A 17 10.47 6.50 -16.31
C GLY A 17 11.92 6.96 -16.34
N LEU A 18 12.75 6.36 -17.20
CA LEU A 18 14.15 6.75 -17.38
C LEU A 18 14.29 8.16 -17.95
N PHE A 19 13.40 8.57 -18.87
CA PHE A 19 13.38 9.94 -19.36
C PHE A 19 13.01 10.92 -18.24
N ALA A 20 12.00 10.62 -17.43
CA ALA A 20 11.64 11.43 -16.27
C ALA A 20 12.77 11.47 -15.22
N ALA A 21 13.53 10.39 -15.07
CA ALA A 21 14.67 10.31 -14.15
C ALA A 21 15.79 11.32 -14.48
N THR A 22 15.91 11.77 -15.73
CA THR A 22 16.86 12.84 -16.10
C THR A 22 16.61 14.16 -15.37
N ARG A 23 15.40 14.36 -14.81
CA ARG A 23 15.03 15.53 -14.03
C ARG A 23 15.40 15.44 -12.55
N VAL A 24 15.86 14.28 -12.08
CA VAL A 24 16.20 14.06 -10.67
C VAL A 24 17.67 14.42 -10.43
N GLN A 25 17.89 15.59 -9.84
CA GLN A 25 19.24 16.16 -9.68
C GLN A 25 19.73 16.12 -8.22
N ASN A 26 18.81 16.06 -7.26
CA ASN A 26 19.11 16.15 -5.83
C ASN A 26 18.19 15.24 -5.00
N SER A 27 18.46 15.13 -3.69
CA SER A 27 17.69 14.27 -2.79
C SER A 27 16.23 14.70 -2.64
N LYS A 28 15.93 16.00 -2.75
CA LYS A 28 14.56 16.52 -2.64
C LYS A 28 13.71 16.14 -3.85
N ASP A 29 14.28 16.13 -5.05
CA ASP A 29 13.61 15.64 -6.27
C ASP A 29 13.33 14.14 -6.16
N PHE A 30 14.33 13.38 -5.67
CA PHE A 30 14.20 11.94 -5.50
C PHE A 30 13.15 11.55 -4.46
N ALA A 31 13.13 12.23 -3.31
CA ALA A 31 12.25 11.88 -2.21
C ALA A 31 10.84 12.48 -2.33
N VAL A 32 10.67 13.74 -2.77
CA VAL A 32 9.36 14.43 -2.72
C VAL A 32 9.03 15.19 -4.01
N ALA A 33 9.69 14.86 -5.13
CA ALA A 33 9.48 15.52 -6.43
C ALA A 33 9.55 17.05 -6.34
N GLY A 34 10.45 17.57 -5.50
CA GLY A 34 10.63 19.01 -5.32
C GLY A 34 9.48 19.73 -4.59
N ARG A 35 8.43 19.01 -4.16
CA ARG A 35 7.17 19.55 -3.62
C ARG A 35 6.40 20.43 -4.61
N SER A 36 6.30 19.98 -5.86
CA SER A 36 5.74 20.76 -6.96
C SER A 36 4.55 20.07 -7.65
N LEU A 37 4.11 18.91 -7.18
CA LEU A 37 3.12 18.11 -7.89
C LEU A 37 1.75 18.82 -7.93
N PRO A 38 1.17 19.02 -9.13
CA PRO A 38 -0.16 19.59 -9.28
C PRO A 38 -1.25 18.57 -8.93
N LEU A 39 -2.46 19.07 -8.66
CA LEU A 39 -3.58 18.25 -8.18
C LEU A 39 -3.87 16.99 -9.02
N PRO A 40 -3.96 17.04 -10.36
CA PRO A 40 -4.23 15.83 -11.15
C PRO A 40 -3.17 14.73 -10.97
N VAL A 41 -1.90 15.14 -10.80
CA VAL A 41 -0.79 14.21 -10.58
C VAL A 41 -0.82 13.65 -9.16
N VAL A 42 -1.20 14.45 -8.15
CA VAL A 42 -1.39 13.94 -6.78
C VAL A 42 -2.55 12.94 -6.72
N ILE A 43 -3.67 13.20 -7.41
CA ILE A 43 -4.78 12.25 -7.50
C ILE A 43 -4.32 10.95 -8.15
N ALA A 44 -3.61 11.05 -9.28
CA ALA A 44 -3.12 9.88 -10.01
C ALA A 44 -2.13 9.05 -9.18
N THR A 45 -1.20 9.70 -8.48
CA THR A 45 -0.21 9.02 -7.63
C THR A 45 -0.83 8.36 -6.41
N VAL A 46 -1.79 9.00 -5.75
CA VAL A 46 -2.53 8.39 -4.63
C VAL A 46 -3.29 7.16 -5.12
N PHE A 47 -4.02 7.28 -6.23
CA PHE A 47 -4.72 6.14 -6.84
C PHE A 47 -3.74 5.02 -7.22
N ALA A 48 -2.70 5.32 -8.00
CA ALA A 48 -1.80 4.33 -8.57
C ALA A 48 -0.90 3.64 -7.54
N THR A 49 -0.62 4.30 -6.41
CA THR A 49 0.11 3.69 -5.29
C THR A 49 -0.73 2.60 -4.60
N TRP A 50 -2.03 2.84 -4.44
CA TRP A 50 -2.93 1.94 -3.70
C TRP A 50 -3.61 0.93 -4.61
N PHE A 51 -3.91 1.31 -5.85
CA PHE A 51 -4.47 0.42 -6.87
C PHE A 51 -3.36 -0.44 -7.50
N GLY A 52 -2.81 -1.35 -6.70
CA GLY A 52 -1.77 -2.28 -7.11
C GLY A 52 -2.28 -3.67 -7.49
N ALA A 53 -1.37 -4.63 -7.52
CA ALA A 53 -1.66 -6.03 -7.82
C ALA A 53 -2.70 -6.67 -6.88
N GLU A 54 -2.66 -6.28 -5.61
CA GLU A 54 -3.63 -6.70 -4.59
C GLU A 54 -5.05 -6.26 -4.96
N ALA A 55 -5.26 -5.01 -5.38
CA ALA A 55 -6.59 -4.52 -5.71
C ALA A 55 -7.21 -5.29 -6.89
N VAL A 56 -6.38 -5.68 -7.86
CA VAL A 56 -6.85 -6.38 -9.06
C VAL A 56 -7.03 -7.89 -8.82
N LEU A 57 -6.07 -8.57 -8.18
CA LEU A 57 -6.08 -10.04 -8.05
C LEU A 57 -6.35 -10.56 -6.63
N GLY A 58 -6.00 -9.79 -5.60
CA GLY A 58 -6.15 -10.16 -4.20
C GLY A 58 -7.56 -9.90 -3.69
N ILE A 59 -7.99 -8.63 -3.68
CA ILE A 59 -9.31 -8.20 -3.20
C ILE A 59 -10.42 -8.88 -3.99
N SER A 60 -10.27 -8.97 -5.32
CA SER A 60 -11.26 -9.59 -6.18
C SER A 60 -11.45 -11.08 -5.89
N ALA A 61 -10.36 -11.82 -5.64
CA ALA A 61 -10.40 -13.21 -5.20
C ALA A 61 -11.06 -13.36 -3.82
N THR A 62 -10.67 -12.53 -2.84
CA THR A 62 -11.27 -12.53 -1.50
C THR A 62 -12.76 -12.21 -1.56
N PHE A 63 -13.18 -11.25 -2.37
CA PHE A 63 -14.59 -10.91 -2.57
C PHE A 63 -15.41 -12.11 -3.08
N VAL A 64 -14.89 -12.88 -4.03
CA VAL A 64 -15.63 -14.07 -4.49
C VAL A 64 -15.80 -15.10 -3.38
N LYS A 65 -14.78 -15.29 -2.52
CA LYS A 65 -14.85 -16.24 -1.40
C LYS A 65 -15.77 -15.74 -0.28
N GLU A 66 -15.56 -14.50 0.17
CA GLU A 66 -16.05 -13.99 1.46
C GLU A 66 -17.06 -12.83 1.33
N GLY A 67 -17.30 -12.32 0.12
CA GLY A 67 -18.16 -11.15 -0.11
C GLY A 67 -17.57 -9.85 0.43
N LEU A 68 -18.40 -8.80 0.55
CA LEU A 68 -17.99 -7.49 1.05
C LEU A 68 -17.48 -7.53 2.50
N ARG A 69 -17.98 -8.47 3.32
CA ARG A 69 -17.51 -8.71 4.69
C ARG A 69 -16.01 -9.05 4.73
N GLY A 70 -15.53 -9.91 3.84
CA GLY A 70 -14.13 -10.35 3.81
C GLY A 70 -13.15 -9.29 3.29
N VAL A 71 -13.66 -8.26 2.59
CA VAL A 71 -12.85 -7.18 2.01
C VAL A 71 -13.01 -5.86 2.79
N VAL A 72 -13.43 -5.92 4.07
CA VAL A 72 -13.57 -4.72 4.91
C VAL A 72 -12.25 -3.99 5.13
N ALA A 73 -11.11 -4.71 5.19
CA ALA A 73 -9.81 -4.07 5.30
C ALA A 73 -9.49 -3.24 4.05
N ASP A 74 -9.78 -3.76 2.87
CA ASP A 74 -9.50 -3.11 1.59
C ASP A 74 -10.58 -3.49 0.56
N PRO A 75 -11.36 -2.54 0.01
CA PRO A 75 -11.11 -1.09 -0.07
C PRO A 75 -11.64 -0.21 1.05
N PHE A 76 -12.50 -0.70 1.93
CA PHE A 76 -13.17 0.16 2.91
C PHE A 76 -12.19 0.79 3.92
N GLY A 77 -11.28 0.00 4.49
CA GLY A 77 -10.25 0.51 5.40
C GLY A 77 -9.23 1.40 4.68
N SER A 78 -8.67 0.93 3.56
CA SER A 78 -7.71 1.68 2.73
C SER A 78 -8.22 3.06 2.29
N SER A 79 -9.44 3.15 1.75
CA SER A 79 -10.04 4.43 1.36
C SER A 79 -10.28 5.33 2.57
N MET A 80 -10.74 4.77 3.69
CA MET A 80 -10.95 5.53 4.91
C MET A 80 -9.63 6.07 5.48
N CYS A 81 -8.53 5.29 5.41
CA CYS A 81 -7.19 5.76 5.75
C CYS A 81 -6.84 7.03 4.96
N LEU A 82 -6.99 7.00 3.63
CA LEU A 82 -6.65 8.15 2.78
C LEU A 82 -7.53 9.37 3.08
N VAL A 83 -8.82 9.16 3.36
CA VAL A 83 -9.73 10.23 3.79
C VAL A 83 -9.29 10.83 5.13
N LEU A 84 -9.03 9.99 6.13
CA LEU A 84 -8.59 10.43 7.46
C LEU A 84 -7.23 11.13 7.40
N ALA A 85 -6.27 10.55 6.68
CA ALA A 85 -4.96 11.13 6.43
C ALA A 85 -5.08 12.51 5.77
N GLY A 86 -5.93 12.63 4.74
CA GLY A 86 -6.19 13.89 4.04
C GLY A 86 -6.82 14.96 4.94
N LEU A 87 -7.85 14.64 5.73
CA LEU A 87 -8.57 15.63 6.54
C LEU A 87 -7.81 16.04 7.80
N PHE A 88 -7.22 15.07 8.49
CA PHE A 88 -6.73 15.26 9.85
C PHE A 88 -5.21 15.46 9.89
N PHE A 89 -4.47 14.64 9.15
CA PHE A 89 -3.01 14.57 9.24
C PHE A 89 -2.32 15.49 8.22
N ALA A 90 -2.81 15.55 6.98
CA ALA A 90 -2.16 16.27 5.89
C ALA A 90 -1.93 17.76 6.18
N PRO A 91 -2.91 18.55 6.68
CA PRO A 91 -2.68 19.97 6.96
C PRO A 91 -1.56 20.21 7.98
N ARG A 92 -1.53 19.40 9.05
CA ARG A 92 -0.54 19.54 10.12
C ARG A 92 0.85 19.11 9.66
N LEU A 93 0.93 17.96 9.00
CA LEU A 93 2.21 17.38 8.57
C LEU A 93 2.83 18.16 7.41
N TYR A 94 2.01 18.66 6.47
CA TYR A 94 2.47 19.45 5.33
C TYR A 94 3.22 20.72 5.77
N ARG A 95 2.69 21.44 6.77
CA ARG A 95 3.28 22.68 7.28
C ARG A 95 4.64 22.51 7.96
N LEU A 96 4.97 21.29 8.42
CA LEU A 96 6.25 21.02 9.07
C LEU A 96 7.42 20.91 8.09
N ASN A 97 7.13 20.81 6.78
CA ASN A 97 8.14 20.80 5.71
C ASN A 97 9.20 19.70 5.84
N LEU A 98 8.83 18.57 6.46
CA LEU A 98 9.71 17.42 6.72
C LEU A 98 9.83 16.50 5.50
N LEU A 99 10.90 15.71 5.44
CA LEU A 99 11.14 14.76 4.34
C LEU A 99 10.41 13.44 4.59
N THR A 100 10.36 13.03 5.85
CA THR A 100 9.81 11.74 6.27
C THR A 100 8.88 11.88 7.47
N VAL A 101 8.01 10.88 7.64
CA VAL A 101 7.23 10.73 8.87
C VAL A 101 8.14 10.39 10.07
N GLY A 102 9.30 9.77 9.84
CA GLY A 102 10.35 9.58 10.84
C GLY A 102 10.81 10.90 11.46
N ASP A 103 11.04 11.91 10.63
CA ASP A 103 11.45 13.25 11.09
C ASP A 103 10.41 13.86 12.03
N TYR A 104 9.13 13.56 11.80
CA TYR A 104 8.05 14.02 12.66
C TYR A 104 8.16 13.40 14.06
N TYR A 105 8.40 12.09 14.15
CA TYR A 105 8.60 11.42 15.44
C TYR A 105 9.82 11.98 16.17
N ARG A 106 10.91 12.28 15.45
CA ARG A 106 12.10 12.93 16.03
C ARG A 106 11.77 14.32 16.57
N TYR A 107 11.09 15.13 15.75
CA TYR A 107 10.70 16.49 16.08
C TYR A 107 9.76 16.54 17.28
N ARG A 108 8.81 15.61 17.35
CA ARG A 108 7.78 15.56 18.41
C ARG A 108 8.28 14.91 19.69
N TYR A 109 9.11 13.87 19.59
CA TYR A 109 9.53 13.05 20.71
C TYR A 109 11.04 13.09 20.88
N ASN A 110 11.75 12.16 20.24
CA ASN A 110 13.21 12.07 20.27
C ASN A 110 13.69 11.04 19.22
N ARG A 111 15.02 10.86 19.16
CA ARG A 111 15.70 9.94 18.27
C ARG A 111 15.28 8.47 18.46
N THR A 112 14.98 8.05 19.68
CA THR A 112 14.60 6.66 19.97
C THR A 112 13.26 6.33 19.32
N VAL A 113 12.25 7.18 19.51
CA VAL A 113 10.92 6.99 18.91
C VAL A 113 10.97 7.05 17.39
N GLU A 114 11.77 7.97 16.84
CA GLU A 114 12.03 8.04 15.39
C GLU A 114 12.52 6.69 14.83
N VAL A 115 13.62 6.15 15.37
CA VAL A 115 14.22 4.92 14.83
C VAL A 115 13.29 3.73 15.00
N LEU A 116 12.64 3.58 16.16
CA LEU A 116 11.70 2.48 16.41
C LEU A 116 10.52 2.51 15.44
N CYS A 117 9.86 3.67 15.27
CA CYS A 117 8.76 3.81 14.34
C CYS A 117 9.21 3.60 12.89
N THR A 118 10.34 4.18 12.48
CA THR A 118 10.86 3.99 11.12
C THR A 118 11.13 2.53 10.82
N LEU A 119 11.76 1.78 11.73
CA LEU A 119 12.03 0.36 11.51
C LEU A 119 10.73 -0.46 11.38
N CYS A 120 9.72 -0.15 12.20
CA CYS A 120 8.40 -0.79 12.09
C CYS A 120 7.71 -0.48 10.76
N ILE A 121 7.80 0.76 10.28
CA ILE A 121 7.25 1.18 8.98
C ILE A 121 8.00 0.53 7.82
N VAL A 122 9.34 0.45 7.88
CA VAL A 122 10.14 -0.22 6.84
C VAL A 122 9.81 -1.72 6.78
N ALA A 123 9.67 -2.36 7.94
CA ALA A 123 9.28 -3.77 8.01
C ALA A 123 7.91 -4.02 7.39
N SER A 124 6.96 -3.07 7.49
CA SER A 124 5.63 -3.24 6.88
C SER A 124 5.63 -3.15 5.35
N TYR A 125 6.64 -2.55 4.71
CA TYR A 125 6.71 -2.56 3.24
C TYR A 125 7.14 -3.91 2.65
N VAL A 126 7.74 -4.79 3.45
CA VAL A 126 8.28 -6.07 2.97
C VAL A 126 7.18 -6.95 2.37
N GLY A 127 6.08 -7.13 3.11
CA GLY A 127 4.93 -7.92 2.65
C GLY A 127 4.26 -7.30 1.43
N TRP A 128 4.10 -5.98 1.44
CA TRP A 128 3.44 -5.27 0.34
C TRP A 128 4.22 -5.37 -0.98
N VAL A 129 5.53 -5.09 -0.97
CA VAL A 129 6.38 -5.20 -2.17
C VAL A 129 6.51 -6.65 -2.62
N ALA A 130 6.59 -7.62 -1.69
CA ALA A 130 6.64 -9.04 -2.03
C ALA A 130 5.40 -9.48 -2.82
N ALA A 131 4.22 -9.01 -2.41
CA ALA A 131 2.96 -9.28 -3.08
C ALA A 131 2.96 -8.77 -4.53
N GLN A 132 3.52 -7.57 -4.77
CA GLN A 132 3.64 -7.03 -6.13
C GLN A 132 4.58 -7.87 -6.99
N PHE A 133 5.75 -8.26 -6.46
CA PHE A 133 6.71 -9.09 -7.20
C PHE A 133 6.13 -10.47 -7.57
N LYS A 134 5.38 -11.10 -6.66
CA LYS A 134 4.67 -12.36 -6.96
C LYS A 134 3.71 -12.23 -8.15
N VAL A 135 3.00 -11.10 -8.26
CA VAL A 135 2.08 -10.87 -9.39
C VAL A 135 2.82 -10.58 -10.68
N LEU A 136 3.93 -9.85 -10.67
CA LEU A 136 4.76 -9.70 -11.87
C LEU A 136 5.18 -11.08 -12.39
N GLY A 137 5.60 -11.97 -11.49
CA GLY A 137 5.95 -13.34 -11.85
C GLY A 137 4.79 -14.16 -12.39
N LEU A 138 3.61 -14.06 -11.75
CA LEU A 138 2.40 -14.72 -12.20
C LEU A 138 1.98 -14.25 -13.60
N VAL A 139 1.96 -12.93 -13.84
CA VAL A 139 1.58 -12.37 -15.15
C VAL A 139 2.55 -12.79 -16.24
N LEU A 140 3.86 -12.74 -15.98
CA LEU A 140 4.86 -13.19 -16.94
C LEU A 140 4.74 -14.69 -17.23
N ASN A 141 4.46 -15.51 -16.23
CA ASN A 141 4.21 -16.94 -16.41
C ASN A 141 2.98 -17.19 -17.30
N VAL A 142 1.85 -16.51 -17.02
CA VAL A 142 0.61 -16.67 -17.78
C VAL A 142 0.76 -16.19 -19.22
N VAL A 143 1.32 -15.00 -19.43
CA VAL A 143 1.45 -14.38 -20.77
C VAL A 143 2.46 -15.11 -21.66
N THR A 144 3.42 -15.81 -21.06
CA THR A 144 4.39 -16.66 -21.77
C THR A 144 3.97 -18.12 -21.87
N GLU A 145 2.73 -18.44 -21.47
CA GLU A 145 2.18 -19.81 -21.51
C GLU A 145 3.09 -20.81 -20.77
N GLY A 146 3.71 -20.37 -19.67
CA GLY A 146 4.57 -21.18 -18.82
C GLY A 146 6.04 -21.26 -19.23
N VAL A 147 6.45 -20.68 -20.36
CA VAL A 147 7.86 -20.64 -20.79
C VAL A 147 8.75 -19.96 -19.74
N VAL A 148 8.25 -18.88 -19.14
CA VAL A 148 8.89 -18.26 -17.96
C VAL A 148 8.24 -18.82 -16.71
N SER A 149 9.00 -19.55 -15.89
CA SER A 149 8.49 -20.01 -14.59
C SER A 149 8.16 -18.82 -13.69
N GLN A 150 7.22 -18.99 -12.76
CA GLN A 150 6.81 -17.91 -11.85
C GLN A 150 8.00 -17.31 -11.11
N SER A 151 8.92 -18.13 -10.59
CA SER A 151 10.14 -17.66 -9.89
C SER A 151 11.05 -16.81 -10.79
N VAL A 152 11.25 -17.21 -12.05
CA VAL A 152 12.02 -16.42 -13.02
C VAL A 152 11.29 -15.12 -13.34
N GLY A 153 9.97 -15.17 -13.48
CA GLY A 153 9.14 -13.99 -13.68
C GLY A 153 9.22 -13.00 -12.51
N ILE A 154 9.26 -13.48 -11.26
CA ILE A 154 9.45 -12.63 -10.07
C ILE A 154 10.78 -11.86 -10.18
N ILE A 155 11.86 -12.55 -10.55
CA ILE A 155 13.20 -11.94 -10.70
C ILE A 155 13.21 -10.90 -11.82
N ILE A 156 12.63 -11.22 -12.99
CA ILE A 156 12.53 -10.30 -14.12
C ILE A 156 11.70 -9.07 -13.74
N GLY A 157 10.55 -9.28 -13.10
CA GLY A 157 9.66 -8.22 -12.65
C GLY A 157 10.36 -7.28 -11.66
N ALA A 158 11.04 -7.83 -10.66
CA ALA A 158 11.81 -7.05 -9.70
C ALA A 158 12.91 -6.23 -10.40
N ALA A 159 13.65 -6.81 -11.35
CA ALA A 159 14.68 -6.11 -12.11
C ALA A 159 14.11 -4.94 -12.95
N ILE A 160 12.95 -5.13 -13.58
CA ILE A 160 12.26 -4.08 -14.34
C ILE A 160 11.90 -2.89 -13.45
N VAL A 161 11.21 -3.15 -12.34
CA VAL A 161 10.79 -2.09 -11.40
C VAL A 161 12.01 -1.38 -10.80
N LEU A 162 13.03 -2.13 -10.41
CA LEU A 162 14.27 -1.58 -9.87
C LEU A 162 14.95 -0.62 -10.82
N THR A 163 14.96 -0.93 -12.11
CA THR A 163 15.69 -0.14 -13.12
C THR A 163 15.22 1.31 -13.11
N TYR A 164 13.93 1.59 -13.34
CA TYR A 164 13.48 2.99 -13.40
C TYR A 164 13.29 3.62 -12.01
N THR A 165 12.93 2.85 -10.98
CA THR A 165 12.69 3.41 -9.63
C THR A 165 13.98 3.92 -9.00
N THR A 166 15.09 3.19 -9.18
CA THR A 166 16.41 3.57 -8.64
C THR A 166 16.89 4.91 -9.20
N PHE A 167 16.70 5.15 -10.49
CA PHE A 167 17.15 6.41 -11.09
C PHE A 167 16.15 7.54 -10.87
N GLY A 168 14.85 7.23 -10.96
CA GLY A 168 13.80 8.23 -11.14
C GLY A 168 13.10 8.75 -9.89
N GLY A 169 13.16 8.06 -8.75
CA GLY A 169 12.55 8.51 -7.49
C GLY A 169 11.10 8.97 -7.62
N MET A 170 10.66 9.86 -6.72
CA MET A 170 9.27 10.31 -6.62
C MET A 170 8.80 11.05 -7.88
N PHE A 171 9.69 11.81 -8.52
CA PHE A 171 9.33 12.55 -9.73
C PHE A 171 8.99 11.61 -10.89
N SER A 172 9.81 10.58 -11.14
CA SER A 172 9.52 9.57 -12.17
C SER A 172 8.28 8.76 -11.84
N VAL A 173 8.10 8.38 -10.57
CA VAL A 173 6.89 7.68 -10.10
C VAL A 173 5.66 8.52 -10.43
N ALA A 174 5.69 9.82 -10.12
CA ALA A 174 4.56 10.71 -10.37
C ALA A 174 4.19 10.86 -11.85
N VAL A 175 5.18 10.92 -12.74
CA VAL A 175 4.95 10.97 -14.19
C VAL A 175 4.36 9.65 -14.69
N LEU A 176 4.91 8.52 -14.25
CA LEU A 176 4.41 7.21 -14.64
C LEU A 176 2.98 6.98 -14.14
N ASP A 177 2.70 7.26 -12.88
CA ASP A 177 1.37 7.11 -12.29
C ASP A 177 0.32 7.92 -13.08
N PHE A 178 0.66 9.14 -13.50
CA PHE A 178 -0.23 9.97 -14.30
C PHE A 178 -0.50 9.42 -15.72
N VAL A 179 0.46 8.71 -16.31
CA VAL A 179 0.26 8.06 -17.62
C VAL A 179 -0.47 6.72 -17.46
N GLN A 180 -0.10 5.95 -16.44
CA GLN A 180 -0.57 4.58 -16.22
C GLN A 180 -2.01 4.55 -15.73
N ILE A 181 -2.47 5.55 -14.97
CA ILE A 181 -3.86 5.61 -14.50
C ILE A 181 -4.88 5.52 -15.66
N SER A 182 -4.60 6.13 -16.81
CA SER A 182 -5.49 6.05 -17.97
C SER A 182 -5.54 4.64 -18.57
N VAL A 183 -4.39 3.95 -18.60
CA VAL A 183 -4.29 2.56 -19.09
C VAL A 183 -5.03 1.61 -18.14
N ILE A 184 -4.84 1.77 -16.84
CA ILE A 184 -5.51 0.99 -15.80
C ILE A 184 -7.03 1.19 -15.88
N MET A 185 -7.47 2.44 -15.85
CA MET A 185 -8.89 2.77 -15.78
C MET A 185 -9.62 2.40 -17.06
N GLY A 186 -9.12 2.87 -18.20
CA GLY A 186 -9.73 2.57 -19.50
C GLY A 186 -9.67 1.08 -19.82
N GLY A 187 -8.55 0.44 -19.50
CA GLY A 187 -8.34 -0.99 -19.74
C GLY A 187 -9.31 -1.86 -18.95
N LEU A 188 -9.38 -1.69 -17.63
CA LEU A 188 -10.26 -2.51 -16.80
C LEU A 188 -11.75 -2.25 -17.06
N LEU A 189 -12.16 -1.01 -17.38
CA LEU A 189 -13.54 -0.72 -17.78
C LEU A 189 -13.91 -1.38 -19.11
N TYR A 190 -13.02 -1.35 -20.09
CA TYR A 190 -13.22 -2.06 -21.36
C TYR A 190 -13.34 -3.58 -21.17
N ILE A 191 -12.54 -4.15 -20.28
CA ILE A 191 -12.64 -5.58 -19.96
C ILE A 191 -13.95 -5.88 -19.22
N ALA A 192 -14.39 -4.99 -18.34
CA ALA A 192 -15.65 -5.14 -17.63
C ALA A 192 -16.87 -5.17 -18.57
N THR A 193 -16.85 -4.45 -19.69
CA THR A 193 -17.94 -4.57 -20.68
C THR A 193 -17.95 -5.95 -21.33
N ILE A 194 -16.80 -6.45 -21.79
CA ILE A 194 -16.70 -7.76 -22.45
C ILE A 194 -17.09 -8.89 -21.50
N VAL A 195 -16.51 -8.90 -20.30
CA VAL A 195 -16.77 -9.94 -19.29
C VAL A 195 -18.20 -9.85 -18.76
N GLY A 196 -18.73 -8.64 -18.63
CA GLY A 196 -20.12 -8.42 -18.25
C GLY A 196 -21.08 -9.06 -19.26
N ASP A 197 -20.86 -8.86 -20.56
CA ASP A 197 -21.69 -9.46 -21.61
C ASP A 197 -21.62 -10.99 -21.59
N LEU A 198 -20.42 -11.56 -21.39
CA LEU A 198 -20.22 -13.01 -21.26
C LEU A 198 -20.97 -13.60 -20.04
N ALA A 199 -21.11 -12.83 -18.96
CA ALA A 199 -21.77 -13.26 -17.73
C ALA A 199 -23.28 -12.98 -17.71
N GLY A 200 -23.89 -12.60 -18.85
CA GLY A 200 -25.33 -12.31 -18.95
C GLY A 200 -25.71 -10.86 -18.63
N GLY A 201 -24.74 -9.95 -18.61
CA GLY A 201 -24.91 -8.52 -18.37
C GLY A 201 -24.72 -8.11 -16.91
N VAL A 202 -24.42 -6.83 -16.69
CA VAL A 202 -24.19 -6.24 -15.34
C VAL A 202 -25.32 -6.55 -14.35
N PRO A 203 -26.63 -6.43 -14.72
CA PRO A 203 -27.71 -6.75 -13.78
C PRO A 203 -27.70 -8.20 -13.31
N ALA A 204 -27.43 -9.16 -14.20
CA ALA A 204 -27.40 -10.59 -13.86
C ALA A 204 -26.32 -10.88 -12.81
N VAL A 205 -25.13 -10.30 -13.01
CA VAL A 205 -24.00 -10.46 -12.09
C VAL A 205 -24.32 -9.87 -10.71
N ILE A 206 -24.89 -8.66 -10.66
CA ILE A 206 -25.21 -7.97 -9.40
C ILE A 206 -26.34 -8.70 -8.65
N THR A 207 -27.40 -9.12 -9.35
CA THR A 207 -28.51 -9.86 -8.73
C THR A 207 -28.02 -11.18 -8.16
N HIS A 208 -27.21 -11.94 -8.92
CA HIS A 208 -26.64 -13.18 -8.42
C HIS A 208 -25.69 -12.95 -7.22
N ALA A 209 -24.93 -11.86 -7.21
CA ALA A 209 -24.08 -11.48 -6.07
C ALA A 209 -24.92 -11.15 -4.82
N ALA A 210 -26.02 -10.44 -5.00
CA ALA A 210 -26.94 -10.08 -3.92
C ALA A 210 -27.61 -11.33 -3.33
N GLU A 211 -28.15 -12.21 -4.18
CA GLU A 211 -28.81 -13.46 -3.76
C GLU A 211 -27.84 -14.42 -3.05
N ALA A 212 -26.57 -14.42 -3.45
CA ALA A 212 -25.51 -15.18 -2.78
C ALA A 212 -24.97 -14.50 -1.50
N GLY A 213 -25.56 -13.38 -1.06
CA GLY A 213 -25.14 -12.63 0.14
C GLY A 213 -23.78 -11.94 0.02
N LYS A 214 -23.20 -11.86 -1.18
CA LYS A 214 -21.86 -11.29 -1.40
C LYS A 214 -21.82 -9.77 -1.22
N LEU A 215 -22.97 -9.11 -1.34
CA LEU A 215 -23.10 -7.65 -1.17
C LEU A 215 -23.43 -7.24 0.26
N ASP A 216 -23.57 -8.19 1.18
CA ASP A 216 -23.73 -7.87 2.60
C ASP A 216 -22.39 -7.40 3.17
N LEU A 217 -22.33 -6.16 3.65
CA LEU A 217 -21.12 -5.60 4.25
C LEU A 217 -20.97 -5.95 5.73
N PHE A 218 -22.06 -5.85 6.49
CA PHE A 218 -21.99 -5.97 7.94
C PHE A 218 -22.22 -7.42 8.40
N PRO A 219 -21.45 -7.91 9.38
CA PRO A 219 -21.67 -9.22 9.97
C PRO A 219 -22.96 -9.27 10.80
N ALA A 220 -23.32 -10.45 11.30
CA ALA A 220 -24.41 -10.58 12.26
C ALA A 220 -24.11 -9.72 13.51
N PRO A 221 -25.13 -9.21 14.23
CA PRO A 221 -24.97 -8.34 15.39
C PRO A 221 -24.48 -9.09 16.64
N THR A 222 -23.35 -9.80 16.53
CA THR A 222 -22.70 -10.56 17.61
C THR A 222 -21.28 -10.06 17.83
N LEU A 223 -20.82 -10.04 19.09
CA LEU A 223 -19.44 -9.61 19.39
C LEU A 223 -18.39 -10.51 18.73
N VAL A 224 -18.71 -11.81 18.59
CA VAL A 224 -17.84 -12.81 17.97
C VAL A 224 -17.51 -12.46 16.53
N GLU A 225 -18.46 -11.88 15.77
CA GLU A 225 -18.20 -11.47 14.39
C GLU A 225 -17.74 -10.00 14.27
N TRP A 226 -18.27 -9.10 15.10
CA TRP A 226 -17.93 -7.68 15.02
C TRP A 226 -16.50 -7.36 15.47
N ILE A 227 -15.95 -8.07 16.47
CA ILE A 227 -14.60 -7.77 16.96
C ILE A 227 -13.53 -8.09 15.89
N PRO A 228 -13.53 -9.28 15.23
CA PRO A 228 -12.64 -9.55 14.11
C PRO A 228 -12.86 -8.61 12.92
N PHE A 229 -14.11 -8.29 12.60
CA PHE A 229 -14.46 -7.36 11.52
C PHE A 229 -13.86 -5.97 11.76
N LEU A 230 -14.05 -5.41 12.97
CA LEU A 230 -13.43 -4.14 13.36
C LEU A 230 -11.91 -4.22 13.39
N GLY A 231 -11.35 -5.35 13.85
CA GLY A 231 -9.92 -5.61 13.82
C GLY A 231 -9.34 -5.52 12.42
N ALA A 232 -9.94 -6.20 11.44
CA ALA A 232 -9.52 -6.14 10.03
C ALA A 232 -9.68 -4.73 9.45
N TRP A 233 -10.82 -4.08 9.69
CA TRP A 233 -11.10 -2.73 9.18
C TRP A 233 -10.12 -1.69 9.73
N MET A 234 -9.89 -1.69 11.05
CA MET A 234 -8.98 -0.77 11.72
C MET A 234 -7.51 -1.00 11.34
N THR A 235 -7.13 -2.25 11.05
CA THR A 235 -5.76 -2.59 10.66
C THR A 235 -5.33 -1.79 9.44
N MET A 236 -6.15 -1.80 8.39
CA MET A 236 -5.85 -1.04 7.19
C MET A 236 -6.22 0.45 7.32
N MET A 237 -7.31 0.77 8.02
CA MET A 237 -7.75 2.16 8.19
C MET A 237 -6.76 3.02 8.99
N LEU A 238 -6.23 2.51 10.10
CA LEU A 238 -5.36 3.28 11.00
C LEU A 238 -3.89 2.89 10.83
N GLY A 239 -3.61 1.60 10.57
CA GLY A 239 -2.24 1.10 10.40
C GLY A 239 -1.52 1.69 9.20
N SER A 240 -2.25 2.14 8.18
CA SER A 240 -1.65 2.72 6.97
C SER A 240 -1.39 4.23 7.06
N ILE A 241 -2.07 4.95 7.96
CA ILE A 241 -1.85 6.40 8.17
C ILE A 241 -0.38 6.76 8.45
N PRO A 242 0.37 6.05 9.32
CA PRO A 242 1.78 6.38 9.59
C PRO A 242 2.75 5.98 8.48
N GLN A 243 2.29 5.43 7.37
CA GLN A 243 3.17 5.02 6.29
C GLN A 243 3.86 6.19 5.59
N GLN A 244 5.08 5.91 5.12
CA GLN A 244 5.90 6.90 4.44
C GLN A 244 5.35 7.24 3.06
N ASP A 245 4.70 6.33 2.33
CA ASP A 245 4.09 6.64 1.03
C ASP A 245 2.96 7.66 1.20
N VAL A 246 2.02 7.46 2.13
CA VAL A 246 0.96 8.43 2.45
C VAL A 246 1.57 9.81 2.77
N PHE A 247 2.56 9.85 3.67
CA PHE A 247 3.27 11.06 4.03
C PHE A 247 3.95 11.74 2.84
N GLN A 248 4.61 10.95 1.99
CA GLN A 248 5.37 11.41 0.84
C GLN A 248 4.45 11.99 -0.24
N ARG A 249 3.24 11.46 -0.43
CA ARG A 249 2.27 12.02 -1.41
C ARG A 249 1.70 13.34 -0.91
N ILE A 250 1.41 13.44 0.39
CA ILE A 250 1.00 14.70 1.03
C ILE A 250 2.08 15.77 0.82
N THR A 251 3.33 15.46 1.17
CA THR A 251 4.43 16.43 1.14
C THR A 251 4.98 16.73 -0.26
N SER A 252 4.70 15.89 -1.26
CA SER A 252 5.09 16.15 -2.66
C SER A 252 4.15 17.12 -3.38
N ALA A 253 2.95 17.37 -2.84
CA ALA A 253 2.00 18.30 -3.41
C ALA A 253 2.55 19.74 -3.43
N LYS A 254 2.12 20.54 -4.42
CA LYS A 254 2.56 21.95 -4.55
C LYS A 254 2.10 22.88 -3.44
N ASN A 255 1.01 22.55 -2.74
CA ASN A 255 0.47 23.29 -1.61
C ASN A 255 -0.43 22.40 -0.74
N GLU A 256 -0.72 22.85 0.48
CA GLU A 256 -1.54 22.13 1.46
C GLU A 256 -2.92 21.76 0.90
N GLN A 257 -3.59 22.69 0.21
CA GLN A 257 -4.90 22.44 -0.38
C GLN A 257 -4.85 21.31 -1.41
N THR A 258 -3.78 21.24 -2.20
CA THR A 258 -3.55 20.16 -3.17
C THR A 258 -3.27 18.84 -2.47
N ALA A 259 -2.53 18.84 -1.36
CA ALA A 259 -2.28 17.64 -0.56
C ALA A 259 -3.59 17.04 -0.02
N VAL A 260 -4.44 17.88 0.58
CA VAL A 260 -5.74 17.46 1.15
C VAL A 260 -6.68 16.98 0.03
N ARG A 261 -6.91 17.81 -1.00
CA ARG A 261 -7.82 17.46 -2.11
C ARG A 261 -7.34 16.24 -2.88
N GLY A 262 -6.02 16.12 -3.09
CA GLY A 262 -5.42 14.98 -3.78
C GLY A 262 -5.65 13.68 -3.03
N ALA A 263 -5.46 13.67 -1.70
CA ALA A 263 -5.76 12.52 -0.86
C ALA A 263 -7.25 12.14 -0.92
N LEU A 264 -8.17 13.10 -0.78
CA LEU A 264 -9.61 12.85 -0.80
C LEU A 264 -10.13 12.33 -2.14
N LEU A 265 -9.75 12.99 -3.22
CA LEU A 265 -10.20 12.61 -4.58
C LEU A 265 -9.55 11.30 -5.01
N GLY A 266 -8.27 11.08 -4.67
CA GLY A 266 -7.60 9.80 -4.86
C GLY A 266 -8.27 8.66 -4.08
N ALA A 267 -8.67 8.90 -2.82
CA ALA A 267 -9.39 7.93 -2.00
C ALA A 267 -10.74 7.53 -2.60
N GLY A 268 -11.53 8.52 -3.06
CA GLY A 268 -12.82 8.29 -3.69
C GLY A 268 -12.69 7.55 -5.03
N LEU A 269 -11.67 7.87 -5.81
CA LEU A 269 -11.37 7.18 -7.05
C LEU A 269 -10.93 5.73 -6.79
N TYR A 270 -10.03 5.52 -5.84
CA TYR A 270 -9.59 4.19 -5.41
C TYR A 270 -10.77 3.33 -4.95
N PHE A 271 -11.60 3.89 -4.06
CA PHE A 271 -12.77 3.20 -3.50
C PHE A 271 -13.71 2.68 -4.59
N THR A 272 -14.13 3.59 -5.48
CA THR A 272 -15.12 3.25 -6.51
C THR A 272 -14.54 2.29 -7.55
N PHE A 273 -13.26 2.42 -7.87
CA PHE A 273 -12.64 1.62 -8.92
C PHE A 273 -12.30 0.19 -8.48
N CYS A 274 -12.08 -0.06 -7.19
CA CYS A 274 -11.87 -1.42 -6.66
C CYS A 274 -13.04 -2.38 -6.92
N PHE A 275 -14.26 -1.86 -7.12
CA PHE A 275 -15.42 -2.68 -7.47
C PHE A 275 -15.32 -3.26 -8.89
N VAL A 276 -14.50 -2.69 -9.78
CA VAL A 276 -14.35 -3.19 -11.16
C VAL A 276 -13.66 -4.56 -11.19
N PRO A 277 -12.47 -4.77 -10.60
CA PRO A 277 -11.90 -6.11 -10.48
C PRO A 277 -12.76 -7.11 -9.70
N MET A 278 -13.47 -6.67 -8.65
CA MET A 278 -14.41 -7.53 -7.91
C MET A 278 -15.54 -8.04 -8.81
N PHE A 279 -16.13 -7.13 -9.61
CA PHE A 279 -17.11 -7.49 -10.63
C PHE A 279 -16.53 -8.50 -11.62
N LEU A 280 -15.33 -8.24 -12.17
CA LEU A 280 -14.68 -9.15 -13.12
C LEU A 280 -14.48 -10.56 -12.54
N ALA A 281 -14.01 -10.66 -11.29
CA ALA A 281 -13.73 -11.96 -10.67
C ALA A 281 -15.02 -12.73 -10.37
N TYR A 282 -16.08 -12.03 -9.95
CA TYR A 282 -17.37 -12.65 -9.70
C TYR A 282 -18.05 -13.08 -11.00
N SER A 283 -17.97 -12.27 -12.06
CA SER A 283 -18.42 -12.66 -13.41
C SER A 283 -17.76 -13.96 -13.89
N ALA A 284 -16.49 -14.21 -13.54
CA ALA A 284 -15.83 -15.47 -13.87
C ALA A 284 -16.63 -16.69 -13.37
N THR A 285 -17.19 -16.62 -12.16
CA THR A 285 -17.98 -17.71 -11.57
C THR A 285 -19.32 -17.95 -12.24
N LEU A 286 -19.80 -17.02 -13.06
CA LEU A 286 -21.02 -17.15 -13.86
C LEU A 286 -20.74 -17.65 -15.28
N VAL A 287 -19.57 -17.30 -15.84
CA VAL A 287 -19.16 -17.72 -17.19
C VAL A 287 -18.90 -19.23 -17.27
N ASP A 288 -18.15 -19.78 -16.31
CA ASP A 288 -17.90 -21.23 -16.19
C ASP A 288 -17.84 -21.63 -14.70
N PRO A 289 -19.01 -21.90 -14.07
CA PRO A 289 -19.08 -22.15 -12.63
C PRO A 289 -18.23 -23.33 -12.17
N ALA A 290 -18.20 -24.43 -12.94
CA ALA A 290 -17.47 -25.63 -12.57
C ALA A 290 -15.96 -25.39 -12.55
N LYS A 291 -15.45 -24.72 -13.60
CA LYS A 291 -14.02 -24.43 -13.71
C LYS A 291 -13.55 -23.38 -12.74
N PHE A 292 -14.23 -22.23 -12.69
CA PHE A 292 -13.80 -21.12 -11.85
C PHE A 292 -14.09 -21.37 -10.37
N GLY A 293 -15.08 -22.20 -10.03
CA GLY A 293 -15.26 -22.73 -8.68
C GLY A 293 -14.07 -23.58 -8.24
N ALA A 294 -13.64 -24.55 -9.06
CA ALA A 294 -12.47 -25.38 -8.75
C ALA A 294 -11.17 -24.57 -8.70
N LEU A 295 -11.01 -23.59 -9.58
CA LEU A 295 -9.84 -22.71 -9.60
C LEU A 295 -9.80 -21.79 -8.38
N MET A 296 -10.95 -21.33 -7.88
CA MET A 296 -11.04 -20.49 -6.69
C MET A 296 -10.50 -21.20 -5.44
N GLU A 297 -10.77 -22.51 -5.32
CA GLU A 297 -10.27 -23.34 -4.21
C GLU A 297 -8.77 -23.64 -4.35
N ARG A 298 -8.31 -23.93 -5.58
CA ARG A 298 -6.92 -24.32 -5.83
C ARG A 298 -5.96 -23.13 -5.82
N ASP A 299 -6.26 -22.10 -6.61
CA ASP A 299 -5.46 -20.88 -6.74
C ASP A 299 -6.34 -19.71 -7.22
N SER A 300 -6.92 -19.02 -6.25
CA SER A 300 -7.84 -17.92 -6.51
C SER A 300 -7.21 -16.74 -7.26
N GLN A 301 -5.88 -16.60 -7.26
CA GLN A 301 -5.18 -15.50 -7.93
C GLN A 301 -5.14 -15.68 -9.45
N LEU A 302 -5.28 -16.93 -9.92
CA LEU A 302 -5.31 -17.27 -11.34
C LEU A 302 -6.67 -17.07 -11.99
N VAL A 303 -7.73 -16.83 -11.23
CA VAL A 303 -9.11 -16.76 -11.75
C VAL A 303 -9.26 -15.70 -12.83
N LEU A 304 -8.85 -14.46 -12.54
CA LEU A 304 -8.92 -13.37 -13.50
C LEU A 304 -8.00 -13.58 -14.71
N PRO A 305 -6.69 -13.85 -14.55
CA PRO A 305 -5.82 -14.13 -15.69
C PRO A 305 -6.33 -15.27 -16.58
N THR A 306 -6.86 -16.34 -15.98
CA THR A 306 -7.39 -17.50 -16.71
C THR A 306 -8.65 -17.15 -17.48
N LEU A 307 -9.58 -16.39 -16.88
CA LEU A 307 -10.77 -15.88 -17.56
C LEU A 307 -10.39 -15.11 -18.82
N ILE A 308 -9.45 -14.17 -18.69
CA ILE A 308 -9.03 -13.31 -19.79
C ILE A 308 -8.39 -14.11 -20.92
N VAL A 309 -7.42 -14.98 -20.61
CA VAL A 309 -6.73 -15.77 -21.64
C VAL A 309 -7.68 -16.70 -22.40
N GLN A 310 -8.69 -17.26 -21.73
CA GLN A 310 -9.53 -18.30 -22.32
C GLN A 310 -10.83 -17.79 -22.94
N HIS A 311 -11.38 -16.67 -22.46
CA HIS A 311 -12.73 -16.23 -22.85
C HIS A 311 -12.75 -14.85 -23.51
N THR A 312 -11.61 -14.19 -23.69
CA THR A 312 -11.56 -12.86 -24.33
C THR A 312 -10.67 -12.85 -25.57
N PRO A 313 -10.98 -11.99 -26.57
CA PRO A 313 -10.15 -11.87 -27.77
C PRO A 313 -8.76 -11.31 -27.44
N MET A 314 -7.78 -11.55 -28.31
CA MET A 314 -6.38 -11.15 -28.10
C MET A 314 -6.23 -9.67 -27.72
N VAL A 315 -6.99 -8.77 -28.33
CA VAL A 315 -6.93 -7.32 -28.04
C VAL A 315 -7.28 -7.05 -26.58
N ALA A 316 -8.31 -7.70 -26.05
CA ALA A 316 -8.71 -7.60 -24.67
C ALA A 316 -7.63 -8.17 -23.73
N GLN A 317 -7.01 -9.30 -24.09
CA GLN A 317 -5.90 -9.87 -23.32
C GLN A 317 -4.73 -8.88 -23.18
N VAL A 318 -4.31 -8.27 -24.30
CA VAL A 318 -3.22 -7.27 -24.30
C VAL A 318 -3.56 -6.07 -23.42
N ILE A 319 -4.79 -5.56 -23.51
CA ILE A 319 -5.25 -4.42 -22.70
C ILE A 319 -5.28 -4.78 -21.22
N PHE A 320 -5.83 -5.94 -20.85
CA PHE A 320 -5.90 -6.39 -19.46
C PHE A 320 -4.51 -6.56 -18.85
N PHE A 321 -3.62 -7.31 -19.51
CA PHE A 321 -2.28 -7.54 -18.97
C PHE A 321 -1.43 -6.26 -18.96
N GLY A 322 -1.61 -5.36 -19.93
CA GLY A 322 -1.01 -4.02 -19.91
C GLY A 322 -1.50 -3.21 -18.70
N ALA A 323 -2.81 -3.14 -18.47
CA ALA A 323 -3.41 -2.48 -17.32
C ALA A 323 -2.92 -3.06 -15.99
N LEU A 324 -2.96 -4.39 -15.84
CA LEU A 324 -2.50 -5.09 -14.65
C LEU A 324 -1.02 -4.83 -14.37
N LEU A 325 -0.14 -4.97 -15.37
CA LEU A 325 1.29 -4.68 -15.20
C LEU A 325 1.53 -3.23 -14.82
N SER A 326 0.75 -2.30 -15.38
CA SER A 326 0.89 -0.89 -15.05
C SER A 326 0.47 -0.56 -13.62
N ALA A 327 -0.61 -1.15 -13.12
CA ALA A 327 -0.99 -1.09 -11.70
C ALA A 327 0.08 -1.68 -10.77
N VAL A 328 0.66 -2.83 -11.16
CA VAL A 328 1.70 -3.47 -10.35
C VAL A 328 2.99 -2.64 -10.33
N MET A 329 3.39 -2.08 -11.47
CA MET A 329 4.60 -1.27 -11.60
C MET A 329 4.50 0.07 -10.83
N SER A 330 3.37 0.78 -10.95
CA SER A 330 3.15 2.02 -10.20
C SER A 330 3.24 1.77 -8.69
N CYS A 331 2.49 0.77 -8.20
CA CYS A 331 2.47 0.40 -6.79
C CYS A 331 3.84 -0.06 -6.29
N SER A 332 4.53 -0.94 -7.02
CA SER A 332 5.86 -1.43 -6.64
C SER A 332 6.88 -0.29 -6.51
N SER A 333 6.88 0.64 -7.45
CA SER A 333 7.83 1.76 -7.45
C SER A 333 7.60 2.70 -6.25
N ALA A 334 6.34 2.97 -5.91
CA ALA A 334 5.97 3.75 -4.74
C ALA A 334 6.39 3.09 -3.42
N THR A 335 6.12 1.80 -3.30
CA THR A 335 6.35 0.99 -2.09
C THR A 335 7.80 0.56 -1.90
N LEU A 336 8.64 0.63 -2.95
CA LEU A 336 10.11 0.54 -2.85
C LEU A 336 10.74 1.87 -2.45
N LEU A 337 10.22 2.98 -3.00
CA LEU A 337 10.77 4.30 -2.76
C LEU A 337 10.58 4.74 -1.29
N ALA A 338 9.39 4.57 -0.75
CA ALA A 338 9.06 4.98 0.61
C ALA A 338 10.02 4.43 1.69
N PRO A 339 10.23 3.10 1.83
CA PRO A 339 11.18 2.54 2.80
C PRO A 339 12.62 2.98 2.52
N SER A 340 13.01 3.14 1.25
CA SER A 340 14.36 3.58 0.90
C SER A 340 14.67 5.00 1.42
N VAL A 341 13.71 5.91 1.33
CA VAL A 341 13.85 7.30 1.79
C VAL A 341 13.88 7.33 3.32
N THR A 342 12.94 6.69 4.00
CA THR A 342 12.89 6.75 5.47
C THR A 342 14.04 6.00 6.14
N LEU A 343 14.46 4.84 5.61
CA LEU A 343 15.60 4.13 6.17
C LEU A 343 16.90 4.92 5.97
N SER A 344 17.06 5.57 4.80
CA SER A 344 18.21 6.41 4.52
C SER A 344 18.24 7.67 5.39
N GLU A 345 17.15 8.45 5.44
CA GLU A 345 17.11 9.72 6.20
C GLU A 345 17.14 9.47 7.71
N ASN A 346 16.32 8.54 8.20
CA ASN A 346 16.08 8.41 9.64
C ASN A 346 16.99 7.40 10.31
N VAL A 347 17.54 6.39 9.62
CA VAL A 347 18.37 5.37 10.29
C VAL A 347 19.83 5.49 9.88
N LEU A 348 20.11 5.49 8.58
CA LEU A 348 21.47 5.33 8.07
C LEU A 348 22.25 6.65 7.99
N LYS A 349 21.68 7.72 7.42
CA LYS A 349 22.35 9.02 7.28
C LYS A 349 22.94 9.54 8.59
N PRO A 350 22.26 9.46 9.75
CA PRO A 350 22.82 9.95 11.02
C PRO A 350 23.98 9.11 11.58
N LEU A 351 24.26 7.92 11.01
CA LEU A 351 25.43 7.11 11.35
C LEU A 351 26.69 7.58 10.61
N PHE A 352 26.52 8.39 9.56
CA PHE A 352 27.60 8.98 8.79
C PHE A 352 27.80 10.45 9.18
N HIS A 353 29.05 10.92 9.12
CA HIS A 353 29.38 12.32 9.41
C HIS A 353 29.38 13.14 8.11
N ASN A 354 28.68 14.29 8.10
CA ASN A 354 28.72 15.30 7.02
C ASN A 354 28.37 14.78 5.61
N VAL A 355 27.32 13.96 5.49
CA VAL A 355 26.81 13.48 4.19
C VAL A 355 26.32 14.64 3.34
N ASN A 356 26.93 14.88 2.18
CA ASN A 356 26.46 15.87 1.23
C ASN A 356 25.24 15.37 0.44
N ASP A 357 24.57 16.25 -0.31
CA ASP A 357 23.33 15.86 -1.03
C ASP A 357 23.55 14.76 -2.08
N SER A 358 24.69 14.76 -2.78
CA SER A 358 24.97 13.74 -3.79
C SER A 358 25.26 12.36 -3.17
N GLU A 359 25.91 12.34 -2.00
CA GLU A 359 26.13 11.13 -1.21
C GLU A 359 24.82 10.62 -0.62
N PHE A 360 23.96 11.52 -0.15
CA PHE A 360 22.66 11.16 0.40
C PHE A 360 21.73 10.57 -0.68
N LEU A 361 21.74 11.15 -1.89
CA LEU A 361 21.04 10.59 -3.04
C LEU A 361 21.55 9.19 -3.40
N ARG A 362 22.88 8.97 -3.40
CA ARG A 362 23.46 7.64 -3.63
C ARG A 362 23.05 6.65 -2.53
N LEU A 363 23.03 7.08 -1.27
CA LEU A 363 22.59 6.26 -0.15
C LEU A 363 21.16 5.77 -0.35
N MET A 364 20.23 6.67 -0.69
CA MET A 364 18.84 6.29 -0.98
C MET A 364 18.72 5.25 -2.10
N ARG A 365 19.51 5.40 -3.17
CA ARG A 365 19.53 4.44 -4.29
C ARG A 365 20.09 3.08 -3.88
N ILE A 366 21.17 3.05 -3.11
CA ILE A 366 21.77 1.80 -2.60
C ILE A 366 20.77 1.08 -1.69
N VAL A 367 20.14 1.82 -0.78
CA VAL A 367 19.15 1.27 0.16
C VAL A 367 17.93 0.74 -0.59
N LEU A 368 17.47 1.41 -1.65
CA LEU A 368 16.38 0.94 -2.49
C LEU A 368 16.71 -0.43 -3.11
N VAL A 369 17.90 -0.56 -3.72
CA VAL A 369 18.36 -1.83 -4.32
C VAL A 369 18.52 -2.93 -3.27
N ALA A 370 19.10 -2.62 -2.11
CA ALA A 370 19.27 -3.56 -1.01
C ALA A 370 17.92 -4.04 -0.45
N PHE A 371 16.97 -3.12 -0.24
CA PHE A 371 15.63 -3.44 0.24
C PHE A 371 14.86 -4.30 -0.77
N ALA A 372 14.88 -3.94 -2.05
CA ALA A 372 14.25 -4.75 -3.10
C ALA A 372 14.85 -6.15 -3.19
N SER A 373 16.18 -6.29 -3.02
CA SER A 373 16.86 -7.58 -3.02
C SER A 373 16.41 -8.46 -1.85
N LEU A 374 16.29 -7.87 -0.64
CA LEU A 374 15.72 -8.54 0.52
C LEU A 374 14.29 -9.02 0.26
N VAL A 375 13.45 -8.13 -0.29
CA VAL A 375 12.05 -8.47 -0.58
C VAL A 375 11.94 -9.53 -1.68
N LEU A 376 12.81 -9.51 -2.69
CA LEU A 376 12.85 -10.53 -3.75
C LEU A 376 13.07 -11.92 -3.16
N VAL A 377 14.00 -12.08 -2.21
CA VAL A 377 14.22 -13.36 -1.52
C VAL A 377 12.95 -13.82 -0.81
N ILE A 378 12.29 -12.92 -0.08
CA ILE A 378 11.05 -13.23 0.65
C ILE A 378 9.90 -13.58 -0.32
N ALA A 379 9.79 -12.88 -1.44
CA ALA A 379 8.79 -13.13 -2.47
C ALA A 379 8.94 -14.53 -3.10
N LEU A 380 10.19 -14.99 -3.29
CA LEU A 380 10.50 -16.31 -3.84
C LEU A 380 10.22 -17.46 -2.86
N TRP A 381 10.25 -17.19 -1.54
CA TRP A 381 10.16 -18.23 -0.50
C TRP A 381 8.82 -18.27 0.23
N SER A 382 8.00 -17.24 0.07
CA SER A 382 6.71 -17.13 0.76
C SER A 382 5.62 -17.93 0.03
N ASP A 383 4.82 -18.70 0.77
CA ASP A 383 3.60 -19.35 0.27
C ASP A 383 2.31 -18.56 0.58
N ALA A 384 2.43 -17.42 1.28
CA ALA A 384 1.27 -16.61 1.64
C ALA A 384 0.59 -15.98 0.42
N THR A 385 -0.75 -15.86 0.48
CA THR A 385 -1.53 -15.18 -0.55
C THR A 385 -1.17 -13.70 -0.64
N ILE A 386 -1.37 -13.08 -1.82
CA ILE A 386 -1.12 -11.66 -2.07
C ILE A 386 -1.85 -10.80 -1.02
N TYR A 387 -3.15 -11.03 -0.82
CA TYR A 387 -3.95 -10.27 0.15
C TYR A 387 -3.40 -10.39 1.58
N LYS A 388 -3.09 -11.62 2.03
CA LYS A 388 -2.56 -11.85 3.37
C LYS A 388 -1.19 -11.20 3.56
N LEU A 389 -0.33 -11.25 2.53
CA LEU A 389 0.98 -10.58 2.55
C LEU A 389 0.84 -9.09 2.80
N VAL A 390 -0.14 -8.43 2.16
CA VAL A 390 -0.32 -6.99 2.30
C VAL A 390 -0.95 -6.64 3.65
N VAL A 391 -2.13 -7.18 3.96
CA VAL A 391 -2.89 -6.84 5.18
C VAL A 391 -2.10 -7.15 6.46
N SER A 392 -1.36 -8.27 6.51
CA SER A 392 -0.64 -8.67 7.72
C SER A 392 0.49 -7.71 8.08
N THR A 393 1.09 -7.04 7.09
CA THR A 393 2.17 -6.09 7.35
C THR A 393 1.70 -4.80 8.04
N TYR A 394 0.45 -4.41 7.85
CA TYR A 394 -0.14 -3.23 8.49
C TYR A 394 -0.45 -3.42 9.98
N LYS A 395 -0.50 -4.67 10.45
CA LYS A 395 -0.62 -4.96 11.89
C LYS A 395 0.51 -4.30 12.67
N VAL A 396 1.75 -4.35 12.14
CA VAL A 396 2.95 -3.80 12.78
C VAL A 396 2.82 -2.28 12.97
N THR A 397 2.42 -1.56 11.94
CA THR A 397 2.31 -0.09 12.00
C THR A 397 1.10 0.37 12.81
N LEU A 398 0.02 -0.41 12.83
CA LEU A 398 -1.13 -0.17 13.71
C LEU A 398 -0.71 -0.17 15.18
N VAL A 399 0.01 -1.22 15.62
CA VAL A 399 0.35 -1.41 17.04
C VAL A 399 1.55 -0.58 17.48
N ALA A 400 2.46 -0.22 16.56
CA ALA A 400 3.69 0.50 16.91
C ALA A 400 3.63 2.00 16.59
N ALA A 401 3.17 2.39 15.39
CA ALA A 401 3.42 3.73 14.86
C ALA A 401 2.21 4.66 14.93
N PHE A 402 1.00 4.14 14.73
CA PHE A 402 -0.20 4.98 14.66
C PHE A 402 -0.48 5.74 15.96
N ILE A 403 -0.44 5.06 17.12
CA ILE A 403 -0.73 5.69 18.42
C ILE A 403 0.25 6.84 18.73
N PRO A 404 1.59 6.67 18.62
CA PRO A 404 2.51 7.79 18.73
C PRO A 404 2.24 8.92 17.73
N LEU A 405 1.87 8.64 16.49
CA LEU A 405 1.56 9.67 15.49
C LEU A 405 0.34 10.50 15.90
N PHE A 406 -0.77 9.82 16.20
CA PHE A 406 -2.03 10.43 16.58
C PHE A 406 -1.88 11.23 17.87
N ALA A 407 -1.34 10.62 18.92
CA ALA A 407 -1.14 11.28 20.20
C ALA A 407 -0.14 12.45 20.09
N GLY A 408 0.88 12.34 19.26
CA GLY A 408 1.86 13.40 19.03
C GLY A 408 1.22 14.67 18.46
N LEU A 409 0.27 14.51 17.52
CA LEU A 409 -0.39 15.60 16.82
C LEU A 409 -1.53 16.22 17.64
N TYR A 410 -2.29 15.40 18.37
CA TYR A 410 -3.54 15.82 19.00
C TYR A 410 -3.50 15.89 20.52
N TRP A 411 -2.57 15.18 21.17
CA TRP A 411 -2.49 15.11 22.62
C TRP A 411 -1.30 15.89 23.18
N LYS A 412 -1.59 17.05 23.79
CA LYS A 412 -0.58 17.95 24.36
C LYS A 412 0.29 17.30 25.45
N ARG A 413 -0.23 16.29 26.15
CA ARG A 413 0.51 15.58 27.21
C ARG A 413 1.36 14.41 26.70
N ALA A 414 1.31 14.09 25.40
CA ALA A 414 2.11 13.01 24.85
C ALA A 414 3.62 13.22 25.09
N THR A 415 4.29 12.23 25.68
CA THR A 415 5.72 12.27 25.97
C THR A 415 6.49 11.21 25.18
N ALA A 416 7.82 11.34 25.09
CA ALA A 416 8.66 10.32 24.47
C ALA A 416 8.63 8.99 25.24
N GLN A 417 8.56 9.05 26.58
CA GLN A 417 8.38 7.86 27.42
C GLN A 417 7.06 7.15 27.09
N GLY A 418 5.95 7.89 27.00
CA GLY A 418 4.66 7.34 26.56
C GLY A 418 4.73 6.70 25.19
N ALA A 419 5.37 7.35 24.21
CA ALA A 419 5.53 6.80 22.88
C ALA A 419 6.36 5.50 22.86
N CYS A 420 7.48 5.44 23.60
CA CYS A 420 8.25 4.20 23.75
C CYS A 420 7.44 3.09 24.43
N CYS A 421 6.72 3.41 25.52
CA CYS A 421 5.84 2.45 26.19
C CYS A 421 4.75 1.92 25.24
N ALA A 422 4.16 2.79 24.42
CA ALA A 422 3.16 2.40 23.43
C ALA A 422 3.74 1.42 22.41
N ILE A 423 4.89 1.74 21.82
CA ILE A 423 5.57 0.89 20.82
C ILE A 423 5.90 -0.48 21.40
N VAL A 424 6.58 -0.51 22.56
CA VAL A 424 7.03 -1.76 23.17
C VAL A 424 5.85 -2.61 23.64
N ALA A 425 4.88 -2.02 24.35
CA ALA A 425 3.73 -2.77 24.85
C ALA A 425 2.83 -3.27 23.71
N GLY A 426 2.62 -2.46 22.68
CA GLY A 426 1.85 -2.84 21.49
C GLY A 426 2.49 -3.98 20.71
N LEU A 427 3.78 -3.88 20.39
CA LEU A 427 4.52 -4.94 19.69
C LEU A 427 4.60 -6.23 20.51
N MET A 428 4.91 -6.15 21.80
CA MET A 428 5.04 -7.33 22.65
C MET A 428 3.71 -8.06 22.81
N SER A 429 2.62 -7.35 23.09
CA SER A 429 1.30 -7.97 23.23
C SER A 429 0.79 -8.56 21.92
N TRP A 430 0.98 -7.86 20.81
CA TRP A 430 0.64 -8.39 19.48
C TRP A 430 1.43 -9.65 19.14
N LEU A 431 2.77 -9.62 19.27
CA LEU A 431 3.63 -10.77 18.94
C LEU A 431 3.34 -11.98 19.84
N LEU A 432 3.16 -11.77 21.15
CA LEU A 432 2.84 -12.86 22.07
C LEU A 432 1.50 -13.52 21.73
N LEU A 433 0.49 -12.72 21.37
CA LEU A 433 -0.81 -13.26 20.97
C LEU A 433 -0.76 -13.92 19.59
N GLU A 434 -0.01 -13.39 18.63
CA GLU A 434 0.14 -14.05 17.32
C GLU A 434 0.82 -15.44 17.44
N LEU A 435 1.57 -15.70 18.52
CA LEU A 435 2.19 -17.01 18.81
C LEU A 435 1.27 -17.98 19.56
N VAL A 436 0.27 -17.50 20.29
CA VAL A 436 -0.53 -18.31 21.23
C VAL A 436 -2.01 -18.40 20.82
N SER A 437 -2.54 -17.38 20.14
CA SER A 437 -3.94 -17.30 19.75
C SER A 437 -4.29 -18.29 18.65
N GLU A 438 -5.49 -18.85 18.76
CA GLU A 438 -6.08 -19.69 17.73
C GLU A 438 -6.87 -18.84 16.71
N PRO A 439 -6.99 -19.25 15.44
CA PRO A 439 -7.75 -18.52 14.43
C PRO A 439 -9.23 -18.29 14.78
N THR A 440 -9.79 -19.06 15.71
CA THR A 440 -11.16 -18.96 16.21
C THR A 440 -11.32 -17.94 17.34
N ASP A 441 -10.23 -17.32 17.80
CA ASP A 441 -10.28 -16.36 18.89
C ASP A 441 -11.03 -15.09 18.48
N VAL A 442 -11.93 -14.65 19.35
CA VAL A 442 -12.77 -13.46 19.15
C VAL A 442 -11.93 -12.19 19.06
N TRP A 443 -10.78 -12.15 19.76
CA TRP A 443 -9.93 -10.96 19.86
C TRP A 443 -8.69 -11.09 18.97
N PRO A 444 -8.65 -10.40 17.81
CA PRO A 444 -7.48 -10.43 16.97
C PRO A 444 -6.24 -9.88 17.69
N PRO A 445 -5.07 -10.52 17.58
CA PRO A 445 -3.84 -10.09 18.23
C PRO A 445 -3.52 -8.60 18.00
N GLN A 446 -3.72 -8.11 16.78
CA GLN A 446 -3.41 -6.72 16.41
C GLN A 446 -4.34 -5.70 17.08
N LEU A 447 -5.60 -6.07 17.35
CA LEU A 447 -6.55 -5.18 18.03
C LEU A 447 -6.19 -5.06 19.51
N VAL A 448 -5.81 -6.18 20.15
CA VAL A 448 -5.29 -6.16 21.52
C VAL A 448 -4.00 -5.35 21.58
N GLY A 449 -3.07 -5.57 20.65
CA GLY A 449 -1.84 -4.78 20.54
C GLY A 449 -2.11 -3.27 20.41
N PHE A 450 -3.09 -2.88 19.60
CA PHE A 450 -3.51 -1.48 19.46
C PHE A 450 -4.04 -0.88 20.77
N VAL A 451 -4.91 -1.61 21.49
CA VAL A 451 -5.45 -1.16 22.78
C VAL A 451 -4.33 -1.04 23.83
N VAL A 452 -3.44 -2.03 23.89
CA VAL A 452 -2.30 -2.05 24.81
C VAL A 452 -1.31 -0.92 24.48
N ALA A 453 -1.08 -0.62 23.19
CA ALA A 453 -0.29 0.53 22.77
C ALA A 453 -0.92 1.86 23.25
N GLY A 454 -2.24 2.00 23.12
CA GLY A 454 -2.99 3.13 23.66
C GLY A 454 -2.83 3.28 25.18
N ALA A 455 -2.96 2.19 25.92
CA ALA A 455 -2.74 2.17 27.37
C ALA A 455 -1.29 2.54 27.73
N GLY A 456 -0.30 1.98 27.01
CA GLY A 456 1.11 2.31 27.17
C GLY A 456 1.41 3.79 26.92
N MET A 457 0.77 4.38 25.89
CA MET A 457 0.87 5.81 25.59
C MET A 457 0.35 6.68 26.74
N ILE A 458 -0.81 6.32 27.29
CA ILE A 458 -1.47 7.05 28.38
C ILE A 458 -0.64 6.94 29.66
N ILE A 459 -0.36 5.70 30.09
CA ILE A 459 0.36 5.42 31.33
C ILE A 459 1.77 6.03 31.29
N GLY A 460 2.53 5.79 30.23
CA GLY A 460 3.90 6.30 30.10
C GLY A 460 3.98 7.82 29.95
N SER A 461 2.92 8.48 29.48
CA SER A 461 2.86 9.95 29.40
C SER A 461 2.44 10.62 30.71
N LEU A 462 1.68 9.95 31.56
CA LEU A 462 1.19 10.48 32.83
C LEU A 462 2.08 10.13 34.03
N LEU A 463 2.91 9.09 33.92
CA LEU A 463 3.91 8.76 34.93
C LEU A 463 5.01 9.84 35.02
N PRO A 464 5.65 10.00 36.20
CA PRO A 464 6.79 10.89 36.35
C PRO A 464 7.86 10.60 35.29
N SER A 465 8.33 11.64 34.60
CA SER A 465 9.25 11.48 33.49
C SER A 465 10.59 10.95 33.99
N LEU A 466 10.92 9.71 33.61
CA LEU A 466 12.24 9.11 33.86
C LEU A 466 13.31 9.64 32.89
N THR A 467 12.87 10.33 31.83
CA THR A 467 13.72 10.91 30.78
C THR A 467 13.47 12.40 30.63
N ALA A 468 14.53 13.19 30.37
CA ALA A 468 14.41 14.64 30.14
C ALA A 468 13.44 14.95 28.98
N GLN A 469 12.37 15.69 29.27
CA GLN A 469 11.39 16.07 28.25
C GLN A 469 11.96 17.18 27.36
N HIS A 470 12.07 16.93 26.05
CA HIS A 470 12.16 18.01 25.07
C HIS A 470 10.80 18.71 24.99
N LYS A 471 10.66 19.86 25.66
CA LYS A 471 9.49 20.73 25.51
C LYS A 471 9.60 21.48 24.19
N THR A 472 9.12 20.91 23.09
CA THR A 472 8.97 21.67 21.84
C THR A 472 7.59 22.34 21.82
N PRO A 473 7.49 23.68 21.80
CA PRO A 473 6.21 24.34 21.69
C PRO A 473 5.66 24.12 20.27
N LEU A 474 4.50 23.44 20.15
CA LEU A 474 3.72 23.31 18.91
C LEU A 474 3.24 24.66 18.31
N ARG A 475 3.72 25.80 18.83
CA ARG A 475 3.11 27.13 18.69
C ARG A 475 3.60 27.95 17.48
N ARG A 476 4.37 27.38 16.54
CA ARG A 476 4.86 28.11 15.35
C ARG A 476 4.23 27.72 14.01
N ALA A 477 3.34 26.71 13.95
CA ALA A 477 2.65 26.32 12.71
C ALA A 477 1.20 26.86 12.59
N GLU A 478 0.74 27.64 13.59
CA GLU A 478 -0.58 28.30 13.61
C GLU A 478 -0.45 29.83 13.45
N GLY A 479 0.48 30.29 12.61
CA GLY A 479 0.76 31.71 12.40
C GLY A 479 0.58 32.16 10.95
N LYS A 480 -0.59 32.76 10.69
CA LYS A 480 -1.12 33.41 9.47
C LYS A 480 -1.86 32.52 8.47
#